data_AF-A0A951JFE8-F1
#
_entry.id   AF-A0A951JFE8-F1
#
_cell.length_a   1.000
_cell.length_b   1.000
_cell.length_c   1.000
_cell.angle_alpha   90.00
_cell.angle_beta   90.00
_cell.angle_gamma   90.00
#
_symmetry.space_group_name_H-M   'P 1'
#
loop_
_entity.id
_entity.type
_entity.pdbx_description
1 polymer ?
#
loop_
_entity_poly.entity_id
_entity_poly.type
_entity_poly.pdbx_seq_one_letter_code
_entity_poly.pdbx_strand_id
1 'polypeptide(L)'
;MHKLPLSDTSPEAERFLIEGYRRMSPTAKLERVFSLNRMIEQLQRARITADYGEIPEREMRLRLGALRLGRETMIKAFGWDPEEKGW
;
A
#
# COMPACT_ATOMS: atom_id res chain seq x y z
N MET A 1 -21.64 -15.89 -22.97
CA MET A 1 -20.85 -15.23 -21.90
C MET A 1 -19.39 -15.29 -22.32
N HIS A 2 -18.83 -14.18 -22.82
CA HIS A 2 -17.43 -14.09 -23.23
C HIS A 2 -16.60 -13.66 -22.01
N LYS A 3 -15.64 -14.48 -21.58
CA LYS A 3 -14.67 -14.11 -20.53
C LYS A 3 -13.79 -12.98 -21.07
N LEU A 4 -13.80 -11.82 -20.42
CA LEU A 4 -12.77 -10.81 -20.62
C LEU A 4 -11.41 -11.40 -20.22
N PRO A 5 -10.31 -11.16 -20.96
CA PRO A 5 -8.98 -11.59 -20.53
C PRO A 5 -8.65 -10.95 -19.18
N LEU A 6 -8.05 -11.74 -18.28
CA LEU A 6 -7.74 -11.44 -16.87
C LEU A 6 -6.71 -10.29 -16.64
N SER A 7 -6.53 -9.36 -17.59
CA SER A 7 -5.60 -8.25 -17.46
C SER A 7 -6.06 -7.06 -18.30
N ASP A 8 -6.38 -5.94 -17.64
CA ASP A 8 -6.54 -4.62 -18.28
C ASP A 8 -5.21 -4.09 -18.86
N THR A 9 -4.13 -4.87 -18.78
CA THR A 9 -2.83 -4.60 -19.38
C THR A 9 -2.66 -5.44 -20.63
N SER A 10 -2.41 -4.79 -21.78
CA SER A 10 -2.10 -5.51 -23.02
C SER A 10 -0.77 -6.28 -22.91
N PRO A 11 -0.60 -7.39 -23.64
CA PRO A 11 0.67 -8.12 -23.64
C PRO A 11 1.87 -7.25 -24.05
N GLU A 12 1.66 -6.25 -24.92
CA GLU A 12 2.70 -5.30 -25.35
C GLU A 12 3.13 -4.40 -24.19
N ALA A 13 2.16 -3.88 -23.43
CA ALA A 13 2.43 -3.04 -22.27
C ALA A 13 3.15 -3.83 -21.15
N GLU A 14 2.72 -5.07 -20.90
CA GLU A 14 3.38 -5.95 -19.94
C GLU A 14 4.84 -6.24 -20.33
N ARG A 15 5.09 -6.57 -21.61
CA ARG A 15 6.45 -6.78 -22.12
C ARG A 15 7.31 -5.52 -21.98
N PHE A 16 6.77 -4.36 -22.29
CA PHE A 16 7.47 -3.08 -22.13
C PHE A 16 7.89 -2.84 -20.67
N LEU A 17 6.98 -3.09 -19.71
CA LEU A 17 7.25 -2.94 -18.28
C LEU A 17 8.33 -3.91 -17.80
N ILE A 18 8.22 -5.20 -18.14
CA ILE A 18 9.19 -6.23 -17.74
C ILE A 18 10.58 -5.90 -18.27
N GLU A 19 10.70 -5.56 -19.56
CA GLU A 19 11.99 -5.21 -20.16
C GLU A 19 12.57 -3.93 -19.57
N GLY A 20 11.73 -2.95 -19.25
CA GLY A 20 12.13 -1.75 -18.51
C GLY A 20 12.77 -2.11 -17.17
N TYR A 21 12.12 -2.95 -16.36
CA TYR A 21 12.65 -3.37 -15.07
C TYR A 21 13.87 -4.29 -15.16
N ARG A 22 14.05 -5.06 -16.23
CA ARG A 22 15.26 -5.88 -16.46
C ARG A 22 16.49 -5.01 -16.74
N ARG A 23 16.31 -3.89 -17.44
CA ARG A 23 17.39 -2.96 -17.78
C ARG A 23 17.77 -1.99 -16.64
N MET A 24 16.90 -1.83 -15.64
CA MET A 24 17.20 -0.99 -14.48
C MET A 24 18.33 -1.58 -13.63
N SER A 25 19.18 -0.70 -13.10
CA SER A 25 20.09 -1.08 -12.02
C SER A 25 19.31 -1.50 -10.77
N PRO A 26 19.88 -2.36 -9.90
CA PRO A 26 19.25 -2.72 -8.63
C PRO A 26 18.86 -1.50 -7.78
N THR A 27 19.72 -0.48 -7.71
CA THR A 27 19.46 0.76 -6.96
C THR A 27 18.27 1.54 -7.52
N ALA A 28 18.20 1.73 -8.85
CA ALA A 28 17.08 2.44 -9.47
C ALA A 28 15.74 1.73 -9.22
N LYS A 29 15.75 0.39 -9.21
CA LYS A 29 14.58 -0.42 -8.88
C LYS A 29 14.13 -0.22 -7.43
N LEU A 30 15.07 -0.23 -6.48
CA LEU A 30 14.78 0.04 -5.06
C LEU A 30 14.25 1.46 -4.84
N GLU A 31 14.81 2.46 -5.51
CA GLU A 31 14.32 3.84 -5.45
C GLU A 31 12.87 3.96 -5.90
N ARG A 32 12.49 3.25 -6.98
CA ARG A 32 11.09 3.19 -7.42
C ARG A 32 10.19 2.54 -6.38
N VAL A 33 10.62 1.42 -5.79
CA VAL A 33 9.87 0.75 -4.71
C VAL A 33 9.66 1.68 -3.53
N PHE A 34 10.69 2.41 -3.09
CA PHE A 34 10.55 3.36 -1.98
C PHE A 34 9.63 4.53 -2.33
N SER A 35 9.71 5.05 -3.56
CA SER A 35 8.82 6.11 -4.03
C SER A 35 7.36 5.66 -4.04
N LEU A 36 7.09 4.45 -4.53
CA LEU A 36 5.73 3.88 -4.55
C LEU A 36 5.19 3.66 -3.14
N ASN A 37 6.01 3.15 -2.21
CA ASN A 37 5.61 2.99 -0.81
C ASN A 37 5.24 4.33 -0.15
N ARG A 38 6.01 5.40 -0.39
CA ARG A 38 5.68 6.75 0.10
C ARG A 38 4.36 7.27 -0.47
N MET A 39 4.15 7.09 -1.76
CA MET A 39 2.90 7.49 -2.43
C MET A 39 1.69 6.74 -1.84
N ILE A 40 1.81 5.42 -1.65
CA ILE A 40 0.74 4.62 -1.03
C ILE A 40 0.46 5.11 0.40
N GLU A 41 1.49 5.38 1.20
CA GLU A 41 1.29 5.92 2.56
C GLU A 41 0.55 7.25 2.54
N GLN A 42 0.89 8.17 1.63
CA GLN A 42 0.21 9.45 1.50
C GLN A 42 -1.28 9.28 1.16
N LEU A 43 -1.61 8.35 0.25
CA LEU A 43 -3.00 8.03 -0.09
C LEU A 43 -3.75 7.42 1.10
N GLN A 44 -3.11 6.53 1.85
CA GLN A 44 -3.69 5.94 3.07
C GLN A 44 -3.94 7.01 4.13
N ARG A 45 -3.00 7.92 4.37
CA ARG A 45 -3.16 9.06 5.27
C ARG A 45 -4.34 9.94 4.86
N ALA A 46 -4.42 10.30 3.58
CA ALA A 46 -5.51 11.12 3.06
C ALA A 46 -6.88 10.46 3.30
N ARG A 47 -6.98 9.14 3.07
CA ARG A 47 -8.20 8.38 3.38
C ARG A 47 -8.53 8.41 4.87
N ILE A 48 -7.56 8.11 5.74
CA ILE A 48 -7.78 8.11 7.20
C ILE A 48 -8.24 9.50 7.67
N THR A 49 -7.62 10.57 7.16
CA THR A 49 -8.05 11.94 7.46
C THR A 49 -9.47 12.24 6.96
N ALA A 50 -9.85 11.71 5.79
CA ALA A 50 -11.23 11.85 5.29
C ALA A 50 -12.25 11.10 6.16
N ASP A 51 -11.89 9.92 6.67
CA ASP A 51 -12.78 9.06 7.46
C ASP A 51 -12.89 9.52 8.94
N TYR A 52 -11.81 10.05 9.52
CA TYR A 52 -11.70 10.33 10.96
C TYR A 52 -11.36 11.78 11.34
N GLY A 53 -11.06 12.65 10.36
CA GLY A 53 -10.62 14.02 10.61
C GLY A 53 -9.20 14.13 11.17
N GLU A 54 -8.94 15.20 11.93
CA GLU A 54 -7.67 15.38 12.63
C GLU A 54 -7.60 14.49 13.86
N ILE A 55 -6.74 13.47 13.81
CA ILE A 55 -6.49 12.53 14.90
C ILE A 55 -5.07 12.68 15.44
N PRO A 56 -4.79 12.27 16.68
CA PRO A 56 -3.44 12.25 17.21
C PRO A 56 -2.49 11.44 16.31
N GLU A 57 -1.26 11.91 16.11
CA GLU A 57 -0.29 11.24 15.22
C GLU A 57 -0.01 9.78 15.63
N ARG A 58 -0.11 9.45 16.94
CA ARG A 58 -0.02 8.06 17.40
C ARG A 58 -1.14 7.19 16.81
N GLU A 59 -2.37 7.70 16.77
CA GLU A 59 -3.49 6.98 16.20
C GLU A 59 -3.35 6.82 14.69
N MET A 60 -2.94 7.89 13.99
CA MET A 60 -2.62 7.84 12.57
C MET A 60 -1.61 6.73 12.24
N ARG A 61 -0.52 6.63 13.01
CA ARG A 61 0.47 5.55 12.84
C ARG A 61 -0.10 4.16 13.08
N LEU A 62 -0.99 3.99 14.06
CA LEU A 62 -1.60 2.69 14.36
C LEU A 62 -2.54 2.23 13.26
N ARG A 63 -3.36 3.13 12.72
CA ARG A 63 -4.21 2.86 11.54
C ARG A 63 -3.36 2.50 10.32
N LEU A 64 -2.35 3.32 9.99
CA LEU A 64 -1.40 2.99 8.91
C LEU A 64 -0.67 1.66 9.12
N GLY A 65 -0.35 1.31 10.37
CA GLY A 65 0.24 0.03 10.75
C GLY A 65 -0.72 -1.13 10.55
N ALA A 66 -1.99 -0.96 10.92
CA ALA A 66 -3.03 -1.97 10.76
C ALA A 66 -3.21 -2.40 9.31
N LEU A 67 -3.13 -1.46 8.36
CA LEU A 67 -3.19 -1.74 6.92
C LEU A 67 -2.03 -2.62 6.39
N ARG A 68 -0.95 -2.81 7.16
CA ARG A 68 0.26 -3.54 6.72
C ARG A 68 0.57 -4.79 7.54
N LEU A 69 0.35 -4.75 8.84
CA LEU A 69 0.80 -5.78 9.78
C LEU A 69 -0.27 -6.83 10.07
N GLY A 70 -1.54 -6.51 9.81
CA GLY A 70 -2.66 -7.38 10.18
C GLY A 70 -3.00 -7.34 11.67
N ARG A 71 -4.20 -7.84 11.99
CA ARG A 71 -4.82 -7.71 13.33
C ARG A 71 -3.99 -8.34 14.44
N GLU A 72 -3.53 -9.59 14.26
CA GLU A 72 -2.80 -10.33 15.29
C GLU A 72 -1.54 -9.57 15.73
N THR A 73 -0.74 -9.09 14.77
CA THR A 73 0.46 -8.32 15.05
C THR A 73 0.15 -6.98 15.70
N MET A 74 -0.92 -6.31 15.27
CA MET A 74 -1.34 -5.03 15.89
C MET A 74 -1.72 -5.19 17.37
N ILE A 75 -2.45 -6.25 17.72
CA ILE A 75 -2.83 -6.53 19.10
C ILE A 75 -1.59 -6.87 19.93
N LYS A 76 -0.75 -7.79 19.45
CA LYS A 76 0.45 -8.25 20.19
C LYS A 76 1.48 -7.16 20.43
N ALA A 77 1.74 -6.32 19.42
CA ALA A 77 2.81 -5.32 19.49
C ALA A 77 2.34 -3.97 20.04
N PHE A 78 1.07 -3.60 19.83
CA PHE A 78 0.58 -2.24 20.12
C PHE A 78 -0.68 -2.19 20.98
N GLY A 79 -1.29 -3.33 21.32
CA GLY A 79 -2.56 -3.37 22.04
C GLY A 79 -3.72 -2.72 21.26
N TRP A 80 -3.62 -2.69 19.93
CA TRP A 80 -4.60 -2.07 19.04
C TRP A 80 -5.34 -3.15 18.28
N ASP A 81 -6.66 -3.23 18.45
CA ASP A 81 -7.52 -4.09 17.62
C ASP A 81 -8.14 -3.27 16.47
N PRO A 82 -7.73 -3.49 15.20
CA PRO A 82 -8.28 -2.78 14.06
C PRO A 82 -9.78 -3.03 13.83
N GLU A 83 -10.34 -4.13 14.31
CA GLU A 83 -11.79 -4.37 14.16
C GLU A 83 -12.62 -3.55 15.15
N GLU A 84 -12.08 -3.27 16.34
CA GLU A 84 -12.77 -2.45 17.34
C GLU A 84 -12.48 -0.96 17.18
N LYS A 85 -11.24 -0.61 16.81
CA LYS A 85 -10.76 0.78 16.74
C LYS A 85 -10.69 1.33 15.30
N GLY A 86 -10.80 0.46 14.31
CA GLY A 86 -10.71 0.76 12.89
C GLY A 86 -9.34 0.43 12.28
N TRP A 87 -9.39 0.16 10.98
CA TRP A 87 -8.23 -0.02 10.11
C TRP A 87 -7.55 1.31 9.76
#